data_AF-A0A6P1FA89-F1
#
_entry.id   AF-A0A6P1FA89-F1
#
_cell.length_a   1.000
_cell.length_b   1.000
_cell.length_c   1.000
_cell.angle_alpha   90.00
_cell.angle_beta   90.00
_cell.angle_gamma   90.00
#
_symmetry.space_group_name_H-M   'P 1'
#
loop_
_entity.id
_entity.type
_entity.pdbx_description
1 polymer ?
#
loop_
_entity_poly.entity_id
_entity_poly.type
_entity_poly.pdbx_seq_one_letter_code
_entity_poly.pdbx_strand_id
1 'polypeptide(L)' 'MADRNGRMDELGRHVKLIRWRNTRSGWVTEVAIGQVEARDVDGWLLDVAGTAVRYDAKEWSVFRS' A
#
# COMPACT_ATOMS: atom_id res chain seq x y z
N MET A 1 4.97 5.24 -24.77
CA MET A 1 3.66 4.71 -25.19
C MET A 1 2.90 4.45 -23.89
N ALA A 2 2.02 5.37 -23.49
CA ALA A 2 1.25 5.27 -22.25
C ALA A 2 -0.05 4.52 -22.55
N ASP A 3 -0.34 3.49 -21.77
CA ASP A 3 -1.58 2.75 -21.87
C ASP A 3 -2.73 3.53 -21.22
N ARG A 4 -3.91 3.34 -21.80
CA ARG A 4 -5.13 4.11 -21.58
C ARG A 4 -5.80 3.68 -20.27
N ASN A 5 -5.14 3.92 -19.15
CA ASN A 5 -5.67 3.88 -17.79
C ASN A 5 -4.61 4.57 -16.92
N GLY A 6 -4.88 5.74 -16.34
CA GLY A 6 -3.92 6.62 -15.64
C GLY A 6 -3.18 5.98 -14.45
N ARG A 7 -2.35 4.98 -14.70
CA ARG A 7 -1.74 4.05 -13.74
C ARG A 7 -0.21 4.01 -13.89
N MET A 8 0.40 5.08 -14.40
CA MET A 8 1.85 5.20 -14.59
C MET A 8 2.59 5.98 -13.48
N ASP A 9 1.91 6.64 -12.54
CA ASP A 9 2.57 7.69 -11.71
C ASP A 9 2.73 7.34 -10.20
N GLU A 10 2.68 6.07 -9.82
CA GLU A 10 2.91 5.68 -8.41
C GLU A 10 4.27 5.06 -8.13
N LEU A 11 4.98 4.57 -9.15
CA LEU A 11 6.31 3.99 -8.97
C LEU A 11 7.29 5.04 -8.41
N GLY A 12 8.01 4.69 -7.35
CA GLY A 12 8.92 5.62 -6.67
C GLY A 12 8.25 6.62 -5.73
N ARG A 13 6.91 6.66 -5.67
CA ARG A 13 6.18 7.52 -4.73
C ARG A 13 6.13 6.88 -3.34
N HIS A 14 6.28 7.69 -2.30
CA HIS A 14 5.94 7.27 -0.94
C HIS A 14 4.43 7.24 -0.73
N VAL A 15 3.93 6.11 -0.22
CA VAL A 15 2.52 5.92 0.16
C VAL A 15 2.40 5.54 1.62
N LYS A 16 1.25 5.86 2.20
CA LYS A 16 0.82 5.36 3.51
C LYS A 16 -0.33 4.40 3.29
N LEU A 17 -0.20 3.17 3.74
CA LEU A 17 -1.27 2.18 3.76
C LEU A 17 -1.81 2.04 5.18
N ILE A 18 -3.10 1.79 5.29
CA ILE A 18 -3.80 1.57 6.55
C ILE A 18 -4.64 0.30 6.46
N ARG A 19 -4.69 -0.48 7.55
CA ARG A 19 -5.72 -1.51 7.77
C ARG A 19 -6.27 -1.44 9.19
N TRP A 20 -7.51 -1.87 9.36
CA TRP A 20 -8.13 -2.07 10.66
C TRP A 20 -8.15 -3.56 10.97
N ARG A 21 -7.61 -3.95 12.13
CA ARG A 21 -7.69 -5.34 12.61
C ARG A 21 -8.54 -5.43 13.85
N ASN A 22 -9.47 -6.38 13.84
CA ASN A 22 -10.23 -6.72 15.02
C ASN A 22 -9.36 -7.57 15.95
N THR A 23 -9.28 -7.17 17.22
CA THR A 23 -8.56 -7.88 18.27
C THR A 23 -9.51 -8.17 19.43
N ARG A 24 -9.07 -9.00 20.39
CA ARG A 24 -9.84 -9.26 21.62
C ARG A 24 -10.17 -7.99 22.41
N SER A 25 -9.37 -6.94 22.24
CA SER A 25 -9.50 -5.67 22.99
C SER A 25 -10.10 -4.54 22.15
N GLY A 26 -10.65 -4.86 20.98
CA GLY A 26 -11.27 -3.90 20.06
C GLY A 26 -10.52 -3.77 18.72
N TRP A 27 -10.85 -2.72 17.97
CA TRP A 27 -10.23 -2.44 16.69
C TRP A 27 -8.91 -1.70 16.85
N VAL A 28 -7.86 -2.19 16.20
CA VAL A 28 -6.56 -1.52 16.14
C VAL A 28 -6.28 -1.09 14.71
N THR A 29 -5.62 0.06 14.58
CA THR A 29 -5.10 0.54 13.30
C THR A 29 -3.69 0.03 13.11
N GLU A 30 -3.39 -0.50 11.93
CA GLU A 30 -2.03 -0.75 11.49
C GLU A 30 -1.71 0.14 10.30
N VAL A 31 -0.49 0.66 10.26
CA VAL A 31 -0.02 1.61 9.24
C VAL A 31 1.29 1.11 8.67
N ALA A 32 1.41 1.13 7.34
CA ALA A 32 2.65 0.89 6.62
C ALA A 32 3.00 2.13 5.80
N ILE A 33 4.27 2.51 5.77
CA ILE A 33 4.77 3.64 4.98
C ILE A 33 5.99 3.15 4.22
N GLY A 34 6.01 3.38 2.91
CA GLY A 34 7.13 2.95 2.08
C GLY A 34 7.03 3.51 0.67
N GLN A 35 8.07 3.29 -0.10
CA GLN A 35 8.14 3.66 -1.51
C GLN A 35 7.51 2.56 -2.37
N VAL A 36 6.62 2.91 -3.30
CA VAL A 36 6.01 1.91 -4.19
C VAL A 36 7.05 1.41 -5.19
N GLU A 37 7.33 0.11 -5.14
CA GLU A 37 8.13 -0.60 -6.15
C GLU A 37 7.25 -1.20 -7.25
N ALA A 38 6.03 -1.64 -6.91
CA ALA A 38 5.05 -2.14 -7.87
C ALA A 38 3.62 -2.00 -7.33
N ARG A 39 2.65 -1.91 -8.25
CA ARG A 39 1.22 -1.94 -7.93
C ARG A 39 0.45 -2.70 -9.00
N ASP A 40 -0.44 -3.58 -8.58
CA ASP A 40 -1.34 -4.32 -9.45
C ASP A 40 -2.75 -4.38 -8.84
N VAL A 41 -3.54 -5.41 -9.18
CA VAL A 41 -4.89 -5.63 -8.67
C VAL A 41 -4.91 -6.30 -7.29
N ASP A 42 -3.87 -7.07 -6.98
CA ASP A 42 -3.75 -7.81 -5.72
C ASP A 42 -3.13 -6.96 -4.61
N GLY A 43 -2.45 -5.87 -4.95
CA GLY A 43 -2.02 -4.88 -3.96
C GLY A 43 -0.80 -4.06 -4.32
N TRP A 44 -0.01 -3.75 -3.30
CA TRP A 44 1.18 -2.90 -3.37
C TRP A 44 2.41 -3.68 -2.93
N LEU A 45 3.49 -3.57 -3.69
CA LEU A 45 4.83 -3.90 -3.23
C LEU A 45 5.52 -2.60 -2.83
N LEU A 46 5.90 -2.49 -1.56
CA LEU A 46 6.60 -1.32 -1.03
C LEU A 46 8.01 -1.67 -0.61
N ASP A 47 8.98 -0.81 -0.91
CA ASP A 47 10.23 -0.75 -0.18
C ASP A 47 9.99 -0.05 1.16
N VAL A 48 10.12 -0.81 2.24
CA VAL A 48 10.05 -0.35 3.62
C VAL A 48 11.43 -0.49 4.24
N ALA A 49 12.16 0.63 4.31
CA ALA A 49 13.49 0.70 4.91
C ALA A 49 14.51 -0.31 4.31
N GLY A 50 14.52 -0.46 2.99
CA GLY A 50 15.40 -1.36 2.25
C GLY A 50 14.88 -2.79 2.11
N THR A 51 13.62 -3.04 2.49
CA THR A 51 12.98 -4.36 2.43
C THR A 51 11.69 -4.28 1.61
N ALA A 52 11.62 -5.05 0.53
CA ALA A 52 10.41 -5.20 -0.26
C ALA A 52 9.35 -6.00 0.52
N VAL A 53 8.21 -5.38 0.80
CA VAL A 53 7.07 -5.96 1.54
C VAL A 53 5.79 -5.83 0.72
N ARG A 54 5.06 -6.93 0.58
CA ARG A 54 3.78 -7.00 -0.14
C ARG A 54 2.60 -6.75 0.79
N TYR A 55 1.68 -5.89 0.36
CA TYR A 55 0.45 -5.54 1.08
C TYR A 55 -0.77 -5.82 0.20
N ASP A 56 -1.70 -6.64 0.70
CA ASP A 56 -2.89 -7.11 -0.04
C ASP A 56 -3.98 -6.03 -0.14
N ALA A 57 -4.53 -5.81 -1.34
CA ALA A 57 -5.57 -4.82 -1.63
C ALA A 57 -6.91 -5.05 -0.92
N LYS A 58 -7.18 -6.27 -0.44
CA LYS A 58 -8.39 -6.62 0.32
C LYS A 58 -8.27 -6.24 1.79
N GLU A 59 -7.06 -6.15 2.31
CA GLU A 59 -6.82 -5.81 3.71
C GLU A 59 -6.38 -4.35 3.89
N TRP A 60 -5.60 -3.84 2.94
CA TRP A 60 -4.95 -2.55 3.04
C TRP A 60 -5.59 -1.53 2.10
N SER A 61 -5.61 -0.28 2.53
CA SER A 61 -6.08 0.85 1.73
C SER A 61 -5.10 2.01 1.79
N VAL A 62 -5.03 2.81 0.73
CA VAL A 62 -4.22 4.04 0.74
C VAL A 62 -4.84 5.04 1.70
N PHE A 63 -4.06 5.49 2.67
CA PHE A 63 -4.44 6.61 3.54
C PHE A 63 -4.02 7.93 2.91
N ARG A 64 -5.00 8.81 2.69
CA ARG A 64 -4.79 10.17 2.20
C ARG A 64 -5.18 11.13 3.33
N SER A 65 -4.20 11.84 3.87
CA SER A 65 -4.38 12.99 4.76
C SER A 65 -4.50 14.27 3.97
#